data_AF-A0A7N2MXW7-F1
#
_entry.id   AF-A0A7N2MXW7-F1
#
_cell.length_a   1.000
_cell.length_b   1.000
_cell.length_c   1.000
_cell.angle_alpha   90.00
_cell.angle_beta   90.00
_cell.angle_gamma   90.00
#
_symmetry.space_group_name_H-M   'P 1'
#
loop_
_entity.id
_entity.type
_entity.pdbx_description
1 polymer ?
#
loop_
_entity_poly.entity_id
_entity_poly.type
_entity_poly.pdbx_seq_one_letter_code
_entity_poly.pdbx_strand_id
1 'polypeptide(L)'
;MVFQAPNLHIIYLLISIFLLLINPCSTQIFFNYTDFSQTIKNKTIIRTGNATISGSGIQLTPDEVDNWGRATYSKQMHLWDEKSEKVASFTSNFSFIINSQGKDRYSDGITFFLSTPNFPAPRPTDGAGLGLVSRDQMGQPIFLAANKFVAVEFDTFQNVEFDLPNSVSEHVGININNMSSQVSTPWYCTIKENKTYSASINYDSSTQNLSVTFTGFSHDNTTIQQHLSLVINLTDHLPESVEFGFSASTGLISELHILSTWSFESTAPSTIQQSLATSVEKNKETKLVVGLSLGACILIIGLVLV
;
A
#
# COMPACT_ATOMS: atom_id res chain seq x y z
N MET A 1 -39.93 -47.34 6.17
CA MET A 1 -38.53 -47.79 6.08
C MET A 1 -37.76 -46.66 5.42
N VAL A 2 -37.11 -45.81 6.22
CA VAL A 2 -36.39 -44.62 5.71
C VAL A 2 -35.00 -45.08 5.31
N PHE A 3 -34.72 -45.12 4.01
CA PHE A 3 -33.37 -45.36 3.50
C PHE A 3 -32.52 -44.12 3.81
N GLN A 4 -31.76 -44.16 4.90
CA GLN A 4 -30.62 -43.27 5.06
C GLN A 4 -29.53 -43.75 4.11
N ALA A 5 -29.16 -42.95 3.12
CA ALA A 5 -28.06 -43.24 2.20
C ALA A 5 -26.72 -42.87 2.87
N PRO A 6 -25.92 -43.83 3.38
CA PRO A 6 -24.66 -43.54 4.09
C PRO A 6 -23.61 -42.85 3.20
N ASN A 7 -23.74 -42.98 1.89
CA ASN A 7 -22.80 -42.48 0.91
C ASN A 7 -22.77 -40.95 0.77
N LEU A 8 -23.90 -40.28 1.05
CA LEU A 8 -23.98 -38.82 0.92
C LEU A 8 -23.13 -38.11 1.98
N HIS A 9 -23.05 -38.66 3.19
CA HIS A 9 -22.24 -38.09 4.28
C HIS A 9 -20.73 -38.18 4.01
N ILE A 10 -20.27 -39.23 3.32
CA ILE A 10 -18.86 -39.40 2.95
C ILE A 10 -18.45 -38.34 1.92
N ILE A 11 -19.31 -38.05 0.94
CA ILE A 11 -19.06 -36.99 -0.06
C ILE A 11 -18.97 -35.62 0.60
N TYR A 12 -19.89 -35.28 1.50
CA TYR A 12 -19.83 -34.02 2.25
C TYR A 12 -18.57 -33.90 3.12
N LEU A 13 -18.15 -35.00 3.76
CA LEU A 13 -16.91 -35.04 4.54
C LEU A 13 -15.68 -34.80 3.65
N LEU A 14 -15.60 -35.44 2.48
CA LEU A 14 -14.50 -35.27 1.54
C LEU A 14 -14.45 -33.85 0.96
N ILE A 15 -15.60 -33.26 0.63
CA ILE A 15 -15.69 -31.85 0.18
C ILE A 15 -15.26 -30.93 1.32
N SER A 16 -15.68 -31.18 2.56
CA SER A 16 -15.28 -30.39 3.71
C SER A 16 -13.77 -30.47 3.97
N ILE A 17 -13.18 -31.67 3.92
CA ILE A 17 -11.72 -31.86 4.04
C ILE A 17 -10.99 -31.16 2.90
N PHE A 18 -11.49 -31.28 1.66
CA PHE A 18 -10.89 -30.60 0.50
C PHE A 18 -10.93 -29.07 0.65
N LEU A 19 -12.05 -28.51 1.09
CA LEU A 19 -12.19 -27.08 1.38
C LEU A 19 -11.30 -26.63 2.55
N LEU A 20 -11.08 -27.49 3.56
CA LEU A 20 -10.15 -27.25 4.67
C LEU A 20 -8.67 -27.31 4.25
N LEU A 21 -8.35 -27.99 3.13
CA LEU A 21 -7.00 -28.05 2.56
C LEU A 21 -6.66 -26.85 1.67
N ILE A 22 -7.65 -26.04 1.28
CA ILE A 22 -7.43 -24.77 0.59
C ILE A 22 -6.99 -23.74 1.64
N ASN A 23 -5.76 -23.87 2.15
CA ASN A 23 -5.15 -22.75 2.86
C ASN A 23 -4.97 -21.62 1.83
N PRO A 24 -5.53 -20.42 2.05
CA PRO A 24 -5.20 -19.28 1.22
C PRO A 24 -3.68 -19.08 1.36
N CYS A 25 -2.95 -19.39 0.28
CA CYS A 25 -1.53 -19.14 0.24
C CYS A 25 -1.36 -17.62 0.25
N SER A 26 -0.79 -17.09 1.33
CA SER A 26 -0.33 -15.71 1.36
C SER A 26 0.65 -15.50 0.21
N THR A 27 0.27 -14.69 -0.78
CA THR A 27 1.10 -14.45 -1.96
C THR A 27 1.87 -13.15 -1.80
N GLN A 28 3.19 -13.25 -1.94
CA GLN A 28 4.06 -12.09 -2.19
C GLN A 28 3.52 -11.25 -3.35
N ILE A 29 3.55 -9.93 -3.19
CA ILE A 29 3.30 -8.96 -4.25
C ILE A 29 4.64 -8.48 -4.78
N PHE A 30 4.78 -8.48 -6.11
CA PHE A 30 5.91 -7.91 -6.82
C PHE A 30 5.43 -7.23 -8.11
N PHE A 31 5.83 -5.97 -8.33
CA PHE A 31 5.65 -5.29 -9.61
C PHE A 31 6.67 -4.17 -9.81
N ASN A 32 6.81 -3.72 -11.06
CA ASN A 32 7.64 -2.59 -11.43
C ASN A 32 7.02 -1.81 -12.60
N TYR A 33 6.49 -0.62 -12.33
CA TYR A 33 5.95 0.30 -13.31
C TYR A 33 6.96 1.42 -13.59
N THR A 34 7.59 1.35 -14.76
CA THR A 34 8.39 2.46 -15.31
C THR A 34 7.58 3.37 -16.24
N ASP A 35 6.37 2.92 -16.62
CA ASP A 35 5.40 3.63 -17.45
C ASP A 35 3.98 3.15 -17.11
N PHE A 36 3.09 4.10 -16.81
CA PHE A 36 1.70 3.84 -16.46
C PHE A 36 0.73 3.85 -17.66
N SER A 37 1.18 4.20 -18.87
CA SER A 37 0.35 4.29 -20.08
C SER A 37 -0.43 2.99 -20.39
N GLN A 38 0.15 1.83 -20.05
CA GLN A 38 -0.46 0.52 -20.28
C GLN A 38 -1.43 0.07 -19.16
N THR A 39 -1.42 0.74 -18.00
CA THR A 39 -2.29 0.36 -16.86
C THR A 39 -3.77 0.55 -17.15
N ILE A 40 -4.11 1.39 -18.14
CA ILE A 40 -5.48 1.60 -18.64
C ILE A 40 -6.13 0.28 -19.06
N LYS A 41 -5.35 -0.64 -19.66
CA LYS A 41 -5.87 -1.91 -20.21
C LYS A 41 -5.97 -3.01 -19.16
N ASN A 42 -5.02 -3.06 -18.22
CA ASN A 42 -4.87 -4.19 -17.31
C ASN A 42 -5.54 -3.99 -15.95
N LYS A 43 -6.05 -2.78 -15.65
CA LYS A 43 -6.74 -2.42 -14.38
C LYS A 43 -5.98 -2.84 -13.10
N THR A 44 -4.67 -2.95 -13.16
CA THR A 44 -3.82 -3.32 -12.01
C THR A 44 -3.61 -2.16 -11.05
N ILE A 45 -3.75 -0.91 -11.55
CA ILE A 45 -3.81 0.29 -10.73
C ILE A 45 -5.23 0.86 -10.81
N ILE A 46 -5.85 1.03 -9.65
CA ILE A 46 -7.17 1.65 -9.49
C ILE A 46 -6.93 3.14 -9.24
N ARG A 47 -7.63 3.99 -10.01
CA ARG A 47 -7.55 5.45 -9.88
C ARG A 47 -8.89 5.97 -9.39
N THR A 48 -8.89 6.82 -8.37
CA THR A 48 -10.08 7.45 -7.80
C THR A 48 -9.86 8.95 -7.59
N GLY A 49 -10.94 9.70 -7.39
CA GLY A 49 -10.88 11.16 -7.34
C GLY A 49 -10.52 11.74 -8.72
N ASN A 50 -9.66 12.74 -8.73
CA ASN A 50 -9.18 13.44 -9.93
C ASN A 50 -8.00 12.74 -10.62
N ALA A 51 -7.58 11.57 -10.15
CA ALA A 51 -6.40 10.88 -10.66
C ALA A 51 -6.59 10.39 -12.11
N THR A 52 -5.71 10.82 -13.02
CA THR A 52 -5.75 10.51 -14.46
C THR A 52 -4.38 10.04 -14.96
N ILE A 53 -4.34 9.39 -16.13
CA ILE A 53 -3.06 9.11 -16.79
C ILE A 53 -2.61 10.39 -17.49
N SER A 54 -1.35 10.78 -17.29
CA SER A 54 -0.72 11.93 -17.93
C SER A 54 0.62 11.49 -18.53
N GLY A 55 0.66 11.32 -19.86
CA GLY A 55 1.80 10.73 -20.55
C GLY A 55 2.12 9.32 -20.02
N SER A 56 3.33 9.13 -19.50
CA SER A 56 3.77 7.88 -18.86
C SER A 56 3.52 7.85 -17.34
N GLY A 57 3.00 8.92 -16.75
CA GLY A 57 2.73 9.04 -15.32
C GLY A 57 1.25 8.94 -14.96
N ILE A 58 0.97 8.91 -13.66
CA ILE A 58 -0.37 9.14 -13.10
C ILE A 58 -0.37 10.52 -12.46
N GLN A 59 -1.13 11.45 -13.04
CA GLN A 59 -1.41 12.73 -12.40
C GLN A 59 -2.47 12.49 -11.33
N LEU A 60 -2.08 12.57 -10.05
CA LEU A 60 -2.97 12.39 -8.91
C LEU A 60 -3.91 13.57 -8.77
N THR A 61 -3.41 14.80 -8.87
CA THR A 61 -4.22 16.02 -8.95
C THR A 61 -3.68 17.00 -9.99
N PRO A 62 -4.56 17.76 -10.66
CA PRO A 62 -4.16 18.95 -11.40
C PRO A 62 -3.77 20.08 -10.46
N ASP A 63 -3.14 21.12 -11.02
CA ASP A 63 -2.89 22.37 -10.33
C ASP A 63 -4.17 23.24 -10.24
N GLU A 64 -5.16 22.75 -9.51
CA GLU A 64 -6.49 23.36 -9.35
C GLU A 64 -6.95 23.22 -7.90
N VAL A 65 -7.80 24.12 -7.42
CA VAL A 65 -8.24 24.14 -6.01
C VAL A 65 -9.15 22.96 -5.64
N ASP A 66 -9.10 22.54 -4.38
CA ASP A 66 -9.98 21.53 -3.78
C ASP A 66 -10.04 20.18 -4.53
N ASN A 67 -8.90 19.71 -5.04
CA ASN A 67 -8.78 18.42 -5.71
C ASN A 67 -8.18 17.35 -4.78
N TRP A 68 -8.55 16.09 -5.02
CA TRP A 68 -7.86 14.94 -4.44
C TRP A 68 -7.81 13.83 -5.46
N GLY A 69 -6.78 12.98 -5.40
CA GLY A 69 -6.73 11.78 -6.23
C GLY A 69 -5.91 10.69 -5.60
N ARG A 70 -6.23 9.45 -5.97
CA ARG A 70 -5.50 8.26 -5.52
C ARG A 70 -5.16 7.32 -6.66
N ALA A 71 -4.04 6.64 -6.49
CA ALA A 71 -3.64 5.50 -7.31
C ALA A 71 -3.29 4.33 -6.38
N THR A 72 -4.12 3.28 -6.38
CA THR A 72 -3.95 2.12 -5.50
C THR A 72 -3.69 0.85 -6.29
N TYR A 73 -2.90 -0.05 -5.72
CA TYR A 73 -2.70 -1.36 -6.34
C TYR A 73 -3.98 -2.20 -6.18
N SER A 74 -4.38 -2.91 -7.22
CA SER A 74 -5.70 -3.57 -7.25
C SER A 74 -5.83 -4.77 -6.32
N LYS A 75 -4.70 -5.33 -5.84
CA LYS A 75 -4.68 -6.41 -4.86
C LYS A 75 -4.28 -5.86 -3.49
N GLN A 76 -4.96 -6.33 -2.45
CA GLN A 76 -4.56 -6.09 -1.07
C GLN A 76 -3.28 -6.87 -0.76
N MET A 77 -2.40 -6.26 0.03
CA MET A 77 -1.25 -6.95 0.59
C MET A 77 -1.65 -7.61 1.91
N HIS A 78 -1.35 -8.90 2.06
CA HIS A 78 -1.44 -9.56 3.36
C HIS A 78 -0.21 -9.15 4.19
N LEU A 79 -0.41 -8.23 5.12
CA LEU A 79 0.63 -7.57 5.92
C LEU A 79 1.06 -8.44 7.10
N TRP A 80 0.14 -9.10 7.77
CA TRP A 80 0.44 -10.00 8.89
C TRP A 80 -0.63 -11.08 9.01
N ASP A 81 -0.28 -12.16 9.71
CA ASP A 81 -1.18 -13.31 9.95
C ASP A 81 -1.23 -13.61 11.45
N GLU A 82 -2.43 -13.57 12.03
CA GLU A 82 -2.64 -13.75 13.47
C GLU A 82 -2.19 -15.13 13.95
N LYS A 83 -2.42 -16.17 13.13
CA LYS A 83 -2.15 -17.57 13.52
C LYS A 83 -0.67 -17.90 13.59
N SER A 84 0.13 -17.33 12.70
CA SER A 84 1.57 -17.57 12.57
C SER A 84 2.42 -16.52 13.28
N GLU A 85 1.80 -15.42 13.72
CA GLU A 85 2.46 -14.24 14.28
C GLU A 85 3.55 -13.70 13.34
N LYS A 86 3.36 -13.87 12.02
CA LYS A 86 4.30 -13.41 10.99
C LYS A 86 3.84 -12.12 10.37
N VAL A 87 4.79 -11.23 10.14
CA VAL A 87 4.60 -9.93 9.51
C VAL A 87 5.46 -9.85 8.26
N ALA A 88 4.87 -9.35 7.18
CA ALA A 88 5.54 -9.08 5.92
C ALA A 88 6.57 -7.96 6.07
N SER A 89 7.76 -8.16 5.49
CA SER A 89 8.61 -7.04 5.09
C SER A 89 8.20 -6.55 3.70
N PHE A 90 8.39 -5.28 3.42
CA PHE A 90 8.15 -4.73 2.09
C PHE A 90 9.11 -3.61 1.72
N THR A 91 9.31 -3.42 0.43
CA THR A 91 10.02 -2.28 -0.13
C THR A 91 9.15 -1.67 -1.24
N SER A 92 8.95 -0.37 -1.20
CA SER A 92 8.35 0.40 -2.28
C SER A 92 9.32 1.45 -2.77
N ASN A 93 9.60 1.47 -4.07
CA ASN A 93 10.40 2.52 -4.69
C ASN A 93 9.53 3.28 -5.69
N PHE A 94 9.64 4.58 -5.72
CA PHE A 94 8.86 5.40 -6.64
C PHE A 94 9.57 6.70 -6.95
N SER A 95 9.15 7.30 -8.05
CA SER A 95 9.52 8.66 -8.38
C SER A 95 8.27 9.48 -8.68
N PHE A 96 8.33 10.76 -8.35
CA PHE A 96 7.19 11.66 -8.47
C PHE A 96 7.64 13.08 -8.76
N ILE A 97 6.70 13.90 -9.21
CA ILE A 97 6.85 15.32 -9.49
C ILE A 97 5.77 16.05 -8.71
N ILE A 98 6.17 17.12 -8.03
CA ILE A 98 5.27 18.14 -7.50
C ILE A 98 5.68 19.45 -8.17
N ASN A 99 4.72 20.17 -8.75
CA ASN A 99 5.03 21.37 -9.51
C ASN A 99 3.95 22.46 -9.32
N SER A 100 4.36 23.61 -8.78
CA SER A 100 3.49 24.79 -8.61
C SER A 100 3.40 25.67 -9.86
N GLN A 101 3.97 25.23 -10.98
CA GLN A 101 4.01 25.97 -12.24
C GLN A 101 4.61 27.37 -12.11
N GLY A 102 5.63 27.49 -11.26
CA GLY A 102 6.34 28.75 -10.99
C GLY A 102 5.69 29.63 -9.91
N LYS A 103 4.60 29.21 -9.26
CA LYS A 103 3.95 29.96 -8.18
C LYS A 103 4.78 29.92 -6.89
N ASP A 104 4.81 31.06 -6.18
CA ASP A 104 5.42 31.20 -4.86
C ASP A 104 4.63 30.55 -3.73
N ARG A 105 3.35 30.31 -3.94
CA ARG A 105 2.45 29.66 -2.99
C ARG A 105 1.94 28.38 -3.62
N TYR A 106 2.07 27.28 -2.90
CA TYR A 106 1.72 25.93 -3.34
C TYR A 106 1.29 25.09 -2.14
N SER A 107 0.48 24.06 -2.40
CA SER A 107 -0.01 23.09 -1.42
C SER A 107 -0.70 21.92 -2.16
N ASP A 108 -0.91 20.75 -1.56
CA ASP A 108 -0.58 20.38 -0.17
C ASP A 108 0.42 19.21 -0.08
N GLY A 109 0.59 18.43 -1.15
CA GLY A 109 1.59 17.35 -1.18
C GLY A 109 1.03 15.97 -1.57
N ILE A 110 1.89 14.96 -1.39
CA ILE A 110 1.65 13.56 -1.79
C ILE A 110 2.01 12.61 -0.65
N THR A 111 1.26 11.52 -0.53
CA THR A 111 1.48 10.45 0.45
C THR A 111 1.59 9.10 -0.23
N PHE A 112 2.49 8.25 0.28
CA PHE A 112 2.38 6.79 0.15
C PHE A 112 1.69 6.25 1.40
N PHE A 113 0.72 5.36 1.26
CA PHE A 113 -0.03 4.85 2.41
C PHE A 113 -0.24 3.35 2.39
N LEU A 114 -0.40 2.78 3.58
CA LEU A 114 -1.06 1.51 3.84
C LEU A 114 -2.31 1.78 4.68
N SER A 115 -3.43 1.15 4.36
CA SER A 115 -4.69 1.39 5.06
C SER A 115 -5.62 0.19 5.11
N THR A 116 -6.68 0.30 5.91
CA THR A 116 -7.82 -0.62 5.85
C THR A 116 -8.39 -0.64 4.41
N PRO A 117 -8.75 -1.81 3.86
CA PRO A 117 -9.30 -1.91 2.52
C PRO A 117 -10.55 -1.05 2.28
N ASN A 118 -10.69 -0.52 1.06
CA ASN A 118 -11.79 0.38 0.67
C ASN A 118 -11.79 1.69 1.47
N PHE A 119 -10.61 2.28 1.66
CA PHE A 119 -10.46 3.49 2.47
C PHE A 119 -11.33 4.64 1.92
N PRO A 120 -12.19 5.27 2.72
CA PRO A 120 -13.12 6.29 2.23
C PRO A 120 -12.43 7.50 1.60
N ALA A 121 -13.15 8.19 0.70
CA ALA A 121 -12.71 9.47 0.16
C ALA A 121 -12.70 10.57 1.24
N PRO A 122 -11.80 11.57 1.13
CA PRO A 122 -11.83 12.73 2.01
C PRO A 122 -13.11 13.55 1.80
N ARG A 123 -13.75 13.99 2.89
CA ARG A 123 -14.98 14.80 2.83
C ARG A 123 -15.03 15.83 3.98
N PRO A 124 -15.06 17.14 3.70
CA PRO A 124 -14.85 17.77 2.38
C PRO A 124 -13.43 17.54 1.86
N THR A 125 -13.16 17.91 0.60
CA THR A 125 -11.78 18.06 0.14
C THR A 125 -11.26 19.39 0.68
N ASP A 126 -10.14 19.39 1.40
CA ASP A 126 -9.61 20.58 2.09
C ASP A 126 -8.07 20.67 2.09
N GLY A 127 -7.39 19.86 1.27
CA GLY A 127 -5.94 19.84 1.10
C GLY A 127 -5.16 19.14 2.22
N ALA A 128 -5.47 19.41 3.48
CA ALA A 128 -4.59 19.12 4.62
C ALA A 128 -4.45 17.66 5.02
N GLY A 129 -5.33 16.78 4.56
CA GLY A 129 -5.13 15.34 4.73
C GLY A 129 -4.53 14.66 3.50
N LEU A 130 -3.92 15.40 2.58
CA LEU A 130 -3.14 14.88 1.44
C LEU A 130 -3.87 13.84 0.60
N GLY A 131 -5.20 14.01 0.46
CA GLY A 131 -6.10 13.13 -0.25
C GLY A 131 -6.45 11.83 0.49
N LEU A 132 -5.90 11.58 1.69
CA LEU A 132 -6.25 10.46 2.57
C LEU A 132 -7.54 10.77 3.35
N VAL A 133 -7.52 11.85 4.12
CA VAL A 133 -8.60 12.22 5.04
C VAL A 133 -8.89 13.72 4.93
N SER A 134 -10.00 14.17 5.49
CA SER A 134 -10.28 15.59 5.70
C SER A 134 -10.04 15.98 7.15
N ARG A 135 -9.95 17.29 7.45
CA ARG A 135 -9.96 17.79 8.84
C ARG A 135 -11.19 17.32 9.61
N ASP A 136 -12.35 17.34 8.96
CA ASP A 136 -13.60 16.86 9.57
C ASP A 136 -13.49 15.40 9.98
N GLN A 137 -13.00 14.53 9.09
CA GLN A 137 -12.79 13.10 9.36
C GLN A 137 -11.75 12.85 10.45
N MET A 138 -10.67 13.65 10.47
CA MET A 138 -9.66 13.62 11.51
C MET A 138 -10.22 13.97 12.89
N GLY A 139 -11.26 14.80 12.95
CA GLY A 139 -12.00 15.12 14.18
C GLY A 139 -13.00 14.04 14.64
N GLN A 140 -13.18 12.94 13.90
CA GLN A 140 -14.17 11.90 14.20
C GLN A 140 -13.53 10.59 14.70
N PRO A 141 -13.57 10.29 16.02
CA PRO A 141 -12.99 9.06 16.57
C PRO A 141 -13.56 7.77 15.98
N ILE A 142 -14.86 7.74 15.66
CA ILE A 142 -15.52 6.57 15.04
C ILE A 142 -14.96 6.31 13.63
N PHE A 143 -14.71 7.38 12.87
CA PHE A 143 -14.11 7.27 11.54
C PHE A 143 -12.69 6.70 11.64
N LEU A 144 -11.86 7.25 12.54
CA LEU A 144 -10.49 6.79 12.76
C LEU A 144 -10.39 5.41 13.44
N ALA A 145 -11.46 4.92 14.06
CA ALA A 145 -11.53 3.56 14.57
C ALA A 145 -11.78 2.55 13.43
N ALA A 146 -12.60 2.92 12.46
CA ALA A 146 -12.97 2.06 11.33
C ALA A 146 -11.98 2.11 10.15
N ASN A 147 -11.27 3.24 9.97
CA ASN A 147 -10.42 3.49 8.81
C ASN A 147 -9.00 3.77 9.29
N LYS A 148 -8.22 2.70 9.47
CA LYS A 148 -6.84 2.79 9.93
C LYS A 148 -5.89 3.06 8.77
N PHE A 149 -4.84 3.83 9.03
CA PHE A 149 -3.78 4.05 8.06
C PHE A 149 -2.42 4.30 8.73
N VAL A 150 -1.37 3.96 8.00
CA VAL A 150 -0.01 4.44 8.21
C VAL A 150 0.44 5.05 6.89
N ALA A 151 1.00 6.25 6.92
CA ALA A 151 1.42 6.95 5.72
C ALA A 151 2.83 7.54 5.85
N VAL A 152 3.47 7.71 4.71
CA VAL A 152 4.66 8.54 4.55
C VAL A 152 4.24 9.73 3.70
N GLU A 153 4.28 10.92 4.29
CA GLU A 153 3.92 12.16 3.62
C GLU A 153 5.13 12.91 3.07
N PHE A 154 4.93 13.58 1.95
CA PHE A 154 5.77 14.63 1.40
C PHE A 154 4.90 15.88 1.36
N ASP A 155 4.92 16.61 2.47
CA ASP A 155 4.08 17.76 2.72
C ASP A 155 4.77 19.02 2.21
N THR A 156 4.02 19.86 1.50
CA THR A 156 4.50 21.12 0.93
C THR A 156 3.92 22.35 1.64
N PHE A 157 3.01 22.17 2.59
CA PHE A 157 2.26 23.26 3.20
C PHE A 157 1.96 23.05 4.68
N GLN A 158 2.50 23.94 5.52
CA GLN A 158 2.27 23.89 6.95
C GLN A 158 0.78 24.08 7.33
N ASN A 159 0.20 23.07 7.95
CA ASN A 159 -1.10 23.13 8.61
C ASN A 159 -0.90 23.23 10.13
N VAL A 160 -1.27 24.38 10.72
CA VAL A 160 -1.08 24.66 12.15
C VAL A 160 -1.79 23.69 13.09
N GLU A 161 -2.78 22.94 12.59
CA GLU A 161 -3.50 21.93 13.35
C GLU A 161 -2.75 20.59 13.43
N PHE A 162 -1.89 20.31 12.44
CA PHE A 162 -1.22 19.02 12.28
C PHE A 162 0.28 19.11 12.52
N ASP A 163 0.90 20.24 12.18
CA ASP A 163 2.34 20.45 12.23
C ASP A 163 2.83 21.09 13.52
N LEU A 164 4.09 20.79 13.86
CA LEU A 164 4.75 21.36 15.02
C LEU A 164 4.95 22.87 14.85
N PRO A 165 4.70 23.68 15.90
CA PRO A 165 5.00 25.11 15.86
C PRO A 165 6.49 25.37 15.55
N ASN A 166 6.74 26.23 14.56
CA ASN A 166 8.08 26.56 14.05
C ASN A 166 8.81 25.41 13.32
N SER A 167 8.10 24.38 12.84
CA SER A 167 8.64 23.50 11.82
C SER A 167 8.84 24.25 10.50
N VAL A 168 9.74 23.76 9.66
CA VAL A 168 9.75 24.10 8.23
C VAL A 168 8.43 23.65 7.59
N SER A 169 7.96 24.43 6.62
CA SER A 169 6.71 24.14 5.91
C SER A 169 6.83 22.80 5.18
N GLU A 170 7.85 22.67 4.34
CA GLU A 170 8.06 21.46 3.55
C GLU A 170 8.82 20.40 4.34
N HIS A 171 8.22 19.23 4.45
CA HIS A 171 8.77 18.15 5.26
C HIS A 171 8.35 16.77 4.74
N VAL A 172 9.13 15.76 5.15
CA VAL A 172 8.73 14.36 5.01
C VAL A 172 8.41 13.82 6.38
N GLY A 173 7.31 13.08 6.48
CA GLY A 173 6.74 12.64 7.74
C GLY A 173 6.28 11.19 7.73
N ILE A 174 6.20 10.57 8.90
CA ILE A 174 5.58 9.25 9.10
C ILE A 174 4.36 9.43 10.01
N ASN A 175 3.18 9.18 9.44
CA ASN A 175 1.88 9.37 10.06
C ASN A 175 1.31 8.02 10.54
N ILE A 176 0.78 7.96 11.77
CA ILE A 176 0.08 6.77 12.29
C ILE A 176 -1.34 7.17 12.69
N ASN A 177 -2.32 6.81 11.86
CA ASN A 177 -3.74 7.05 12.08
C ASN A 177 -4.09 8.50 12.47
N ASN A 178 -3.24 9.45 12.07
CA ASN A 178 -3.32 10.88 12.33
C ASN A 178 -2.39 11.61 11.36
N MET A 179 -2.80 12.78 10.84
CA MET A 179 -1.97 13.63 9.99
C MET A 179 -0.85 14.34 10.74
N SER A 180 -0.93 14.48 12.07
CA SER A 180 0.25 14.85 12.85
C SER A 180 1.29 13.73 12.82
N SER A 181 2.41 14.00 12.14
CA SER A 181 3.54 13.09 12.02
C SER A 181 4.10 12.65 13.37
N GLN A 182 4.39 11.36 13.51
CA GLN A 182 5.10 10.81 14.68
C GLN A 182 6.57 11.21 14.67
N VAL A 183 7.16 11.20 13.47
CA VAL A 183 8.50 11.71 13.20
C VAL A 183 8.46 12.42 11.86
N SER A 184 9.17 13.53 11.76
CA SER A 184 9.33 14.27 10.52
C SER A 184 10.73 14.87 10.40
N THR A 185 11.11 15.24 9.18
CA THR A 185 12.37 15.91 8.89
C THR A 185 12.16 16.94 7.77
N PRO A 186 12.87 18.08 7.78
CA PRO A 186 12.86 19.05 6.69
C PRO A 186 13.03 18.39 5.32
N TRP A 187 12.27 18.81 4.31
CA TRP A 187 12.46 18.34 2.94
C TRP A 187 13.07 19.45 2.09
N TYR A 188 14.23 19.19 1.50
CA TYR A 188 14.90 20.16 0.64
C TYR A 188 14.32 20.07 -0.78
N CYS A 189 13.08 20.52 -0.97
CA CYS A 189 12.38 20.48 -2.24
C CYS A 189 12.43 21.82 -3.00
N THR A 190 12.23 21.73 -4.30
CA THR A 190 12.09 22.86 -5.23
C THR A 190 10.79 22.68 -6.02
N ILE A 191 9.67 23.11 -5.43
CA ILE A 191 8.32 22.86 -5.96
C ILE A 191 7.99 23.72 -7.19
N LYS A 192 8.61 24.90 -7.33
CA LYS A 192 8.41 25.79 -8.49
C LYS A 192 8.89 25.22 -9.81
N GLU A 193 9.81 24.26 -9.73
CA GLU A 193 10.47 23.68 -10.88
C GLU A 193 9.93 22.28 -11.11
N ASN A 194 9.91 21.85 -12.37
CA ASN A 194 9.46 20.51 -12.75
C ASN A 194 10.52 19.44 -12.42
N LYS A 195 10.89 19.35 -11.15
CA LYS A 195 11.91 18.43 -10.62
C LYS A 195 11.28 17.08 -10.31
N THR A 196 12.04 16.02 -10.57
CA THR A 196 11.66 14.66 -10.19
C THR A 196 12.34 14.29 -8.89
N TYR A 197 11.55 13.79 -7.94
CA TYR A 197 12.01 13.23 -6.69
C TYR A 197 11.94 11.71 -6.74
N SER A 198 12.85 11.02 -6.06
CA SER A 198 12.83 9.58 -5.87
C SER A 198 12.76 9.25 -4.39
N ALA A 199 12.00 8.23 -4.03
CA ALA A 199 11.92 7.72 -2.67
C ALA A 199 11.89 6.19 -2.63
N SER A 200 12.39 5.65 -1.52
CA SER A 200 12.37 4.24 -1.15
C SER A 200 11.83 4.13 0.27
N ILE A 201 10.74 3.40 0.43
CA ILE A 201 10.13 3.08 1.72
C ILE A 201 10.37 1.59 1.96
N ASN A 202 11.05 1.27 3.05
CA ASN A 202 11.38 -0.09 3.43
C ASN A 202 10.92 -0.37 4.85
N TYR A 203 10.05 -1.38 5.01
CA TYR A 203 9.69 -1.95 6.29
C TYR A 203 10.36 -3.30 6.49
N ASP A 204 11.19 -3.41 7.52
CA ASP A 204 11.79 -4.66 7.96
C ASP A 204 11.04 -5.18 9.20
N SER A 205 10.30 -6.27 9.03
CA SER A 205 9.49 -6.85 10.11
C SER A 205 10.33 -7.45 11.25
N SER A 206 11.59 -7.81 11.00
CA SER A 206 12.47 -8.37 12.03
C SER A 206 12.96 -7.32 13.02
N THR A 207 13.10 -6.07 12.55
CA THR A 207 13.51 -4.91 13.36
C THR A 207 12.35 -3.96 13.66
N GLN A 208 11.16 -4.23 13.11
CA GLN A 208 9.99 -3.36 13.16
C GLN A 208 10.31 -1.93 12.71
N ASN A 209 11.20 -1.78 11.73
CA ASN A 209 11.70 -0.48 11.32
C ASN A 209 11.10 -0.08 9.98
N LEU A 210 10.33 1.02 9.97
CA LEU A 210 9.89 1.70 8.77
C LEU A 210 10.91 2.80 8.44
N SER A 211 11.67 2.60 7.38
CA SER A 211 12.70 3.51 6.89
C SER A 211 12.31 4.13 5.57
N VAL A 212 12.60 5.42 5.41
CA VAL A 212 12.30 6.22 4.23
C VAL A 212 13.59 6.90 3.80
N THR A 213 14.01 6.62 2.57
CA THR A 213 15.12 7.32 1.92
C THR A 213 14.58 8.09 0.73
N PHE A 214 14.88 9.36 0.61
CA PHE A 214 14.29 10.22 -0.42
C PHE A 214 15.27 11.28 -0.90
N THR A 215 15.02 11.84 -2.08
CA THR A 215 15.86 12.88 -2.66
C THR A 215 15.32 14.27 -2.39
N GLY A 216 16.22 15.23 -2.24
CA GLY A 216 15.98 16.66 -2.33
C GLY A 216 17.03 17.34 -3.21
N PHE A 217 17.09 18.67 -3.15
CA PHE A 217 18.05 19.50 -3.86
C PHE A 217 18.73 20.44 -2.88
N SER A 218 20.06 20.49 -2.91
CA SER A 218 20.84 21.50 -2.21
C SER A 218 20.70 22.87 -2.89
N HIS A 219 21.25 23.91 -2.23
CA HIS A 219 21.24 25.29 -2.75
C HIS A 219 21.92 25.44 -4.14
N ASP A 220 22.92 24.61 -4.46
CA ASP A 220 23.57 24.59 -5.78
C ASP A 220 22.84 23.71 -6.80
N ASN A 221 21.60 23.30 -6.49
CA ASN A 221 20.73 22.48 -7.33
C ASN A 221 21.26 21.06 -7.60
N THR A 222 22.13 20.55 -6.73
CA THR A 222 22.59 19.15 -6.78
C THR A 222 21.63 18.25 -6.02
N THR A 223 21.39 17.04 -6.55
CA THR A 223 20.51 16.08 -5.89
C THR A 223 21.20 15.55 -4.63
N ILE A 224 20.51 15.66 -3.50
CA ILE A 224 20.95 15.15 -2.21
C ILE A 224 20.01 14.06 -1.72
N GLN A 225 20.53 13.14 -0.92
CA GLN A 225 19.74 12.08 -0.29
C GLN A 225 19.48 12.44 1.17
N GLN A 226 18.25 12.21 1.60
CA GLN A 226 17.74 12.43 2.95
C GLN A 226 17.12 11.13 3.47
N HIS A 227 16.97 11.05 4.80
CA HIS A 227 16.49 9.84 5.46
C HIS A 227 15.61 10.18 6.66
N LEU A 228 14.60 9.34 6.90
CA LEU A 228 13.72 9.34 8.06
C LEU A 228 13.42 7.88 8.43
N SER A 229 13.27 7.56 9.72
CA SER A 229 12.86 6.22 10.14
C SER A 229 12.09 6.24 11.44
N LEU A 230 11.25 5.22 11.63
CA LEU A 230 10.48 4.99 12.84
C LEU A 230 10.49 3.49 13.16
N VAL A 231 10.78 3.15 14.42
CA VAL A 231 10.51 1.81 14.94
C VAL A 231 9.03 1.74 15.31
N ILE A 232 8.28 0.92 14.58
CA ILE A 232 6.82 0.81 14.64
C ILE A 232 6.41 -0.65 14.41
N ASN A 233 5.60 -1.18 15.31
CA ASN A 233 4.94 -2.45 15.07
C ASN A 233 3.65 -2.24 14.26
N LEU A 234 3.66 -2.58 12.97
CA LEU A 234 2.50 -2.33 12.09
C LEU A 234 1.24 -3.14 12.48
N THR A 235 1.38 -4.24 13.22
CA THR A 235 0.23 -5.05 13.67
C THR A 235 -0.68 -4.30 14.65
N ASP A 236 -0.13 -3.33 15.38
CA ASP A 236 -0.86 -2.55 16.38
C ASP A 236 -1.73 -1.46 15.72
N HIS A 237 -1.54 -1.21 14.42
CA HIS A 237 -2.11 -0.07 13.72
C HIS A 237 -2.89 -0.45 12.45
N LEU A 238 -2.60 -1.59 11.83
CA LEU A 238 -3.20 -2.00 10.56
C LEU A 238 -3.79 -3.41 10.63
N PRO A 239 -4.86 -3.71 9.87
CA PRO A 239 -5.42 -5.05 9.77
C PRO A 239 -4.48 -6.02 9.03
N GLU A 240 -4.78 -7.32 9.09
CA GLU A 240 -4.01 -8.39 8.42
C GLU A 240 -3.87 -8.18 6.90
N SER A 241 -4.86 -7.58 6.25
CA SER A 241 -4.83 -7.27 4.82
C SER A 241 -5.04 -5.78 4.60
N VAL A 242 -4.14 -5.15 3.85
CA VAL A 242 -4.11 -3.70 3.64
C VAL A 242 -4.24 -3.32 2.17
N GLU A 243 -4.93 -2.22 1.92
CA GLU A 243 -4.83 -1.47 0.67
C GLU A 243 -3.61 -0.55 0.75
N PHE A 244 -2.96 -0.30 -0.39
CA PHE A 244 -1.80 0.57 -0.43
C PHE A 244 -1.70 1.28 -1.79
N GLY A 245 -1.04 2.43 -1.78
CA GLY A 245 -0.89 3.26 -2.95
C GLY A 245 -0.50 4.68 -2.61
N PHE A 246 -0.91 5.60 -3.48
CA PHE A 246 -0.62 7.02 -3.34
C PHE A 246 -1.89 7.83 -3.28
N SER A 247 -1.82 8.93 -2.54
CA SER A 247 -2.84 9.99 -2.54
C SER A 247 -2.16 11.35 -2.58
N ALA A 248 -2.85 12.32 -3.17
CA ALA A 248 -2.45 13.71 -3.14
C ALA A 248 -3.71 14.58 -3.08
N SER A 249 -3.55 15.81 -2.61
CA SER A 249 -4.61 16.82 -2.66
C SER A 249 -4.08 18.23 -2.83
N THR A 250 -5.02 19.11 -3.12
CA THR A 250 -4.87 20.56 -3.10
C THR A 250 -6.01 21.15 -2.29
N GLY A 251 -5.78 22.32 -1.70
CA GLY A 251 -6.77 23.13 -1.01
C GLY A 251 -7.06 24.40 -1.80
N LEU A 252 -7.10 25.54 -1.10
CA LEU A 252 -7.28 26.86 -1.72
C LEU A 252 -6.02 27.37 -2.43
N ILE A 253 -4.89 26.75 -2.15
CA ILE A 253 -3.64 26.88 -2.87
C ILE A 253 -3.42 25.52 -3.55
N SER A 254 -2.70 25.51 -4.66
CA SER A 254 -2.59 24.31 -5.48
C SER A 254 -1.20 24.16 -6.10
N GLU A 255 -0.89 22.90 -6.35
CA GLU A 255 0.19 22.39 -7.17
C GLU A 255 -0.27 21.09 -7.83
N LEU A 256 0.37 20.67 -8.92
CA LEU A 256 0.09 19.37 -9.53
C LEU A 256 0.97 18.29 -8.93
N HIS A 257 0.45 17.06 -8.91
CA HIS A 257 1.16 15.90 -8.38
C HIS A 257 1.14 14.77 -9.42
N ILE A 258 2.33 14.29 -9.82
CA ILE A 258 2.47 13.19 -10.81
C ILE A 258 3.32 12.08 -10.22
N LEU A 259 2.74 10.89 -10.06
CA LEU A 259 3.47 9.65 -9.85
C LEU A 259 4.08 9.19 -11.18
N SER A 260 5.40 9.13 -11.24
CA SER A 260 6.16 8.86 -12.47
C SER A 260 6.56 7.40 -12.61
N THR A 261 7.05 6.78 -11.54
CA THR A 261 7.37 5.34 -11.49
C THR A 261 6.96 4.74 -10.15
N TRP A 262 6.72 3.42 -10.13
CA TRP A 262 6.42 2.71 -8.89
C TRP A 262 6.78 1.23 -8.99
N SER A 263 7.67 0.76 -8.11
CA SER A 263 7.90 -0.64 -7.83
C SER A 263 7.56 -0.99 -6.40
N PHE A 264 7.17 -2.23 -6.20
CA PHE A 264 6.81 -2.77 -4.90
C PHE A 264 7.18 -4.23 -4.83
N GLU A 265 7.71 -4.64 -3.67
CA GLU A 265 7.96 -6.02 -3.33
C GLU A 265 7.59 -6.25 -1.85
N SER A 266 6.95 -7.38 -1.56
CA SER A 266 6.63 -7.81 -0.18
C SER A 266 6.97 -9.28 0.02
N THR A 267 7.32 -9.67 1.23
CA THR A 267 7.42 -11.08 1.61
C THR A 267 6.05 -11.62 2.00
N ALA A 268 5.76 -12.90 1.75
CA ALA A 268 4.57 -13.53 2.29
C ALA A 268 4.68 -13.75 3.82
N PRO A 269 3.76 -13.24 4.66
CA PRO A 269 3.63 -13.69 6.03
C PRO A 269 3.20 -15.17 5.98
N SER A 270 4.14 -16.07 6.23
CA SER A 270 3.91 -17.51 6.09
C SER A 270 4.60 -18.29 7.19
N THR A 271 3.89 -19.31 7.69
CA THR A 271 4.48 -20.39 8.46
C THR A 271 5.30 -21.24 7.51
N ILE A 272 6.61 -20.96 7.39
CA ILE A 272 7.50 -22.05 7.01
C ILE A 272 7.44 -23.01 8.19
N GLN A 273 6.60 -24.05 8.08
CA GLN A 273 6.84 -25.27 8.82
C GLN A 273 8.31 -25.59 8.59
N GLN A 274 9.10 -25.50 9.65
CA GLN A 274 10.52 -25.79 9.64
C GLN A 274 10.69 -27.25 9.21
N SER A 275 10.70 -27.50 7.91
CA SER A 275 11.15 -28.76 7.37
C SER A 275 12.65 -28.76 7.62
N LEU A 276 13.04 -29.49 8.67
CA LEU A 276 14.38 -29.94 8.93
C LEU A 276 15.14 -30.11 7.60
N ALA A 277 16.30 -29.48 7.52
CA ALA A 277 17.21 -29.60 6.41
C ALA A 277 17.53 -31.09 6.17
N THR A 278 16.87 -31.70 5.19
CA THR A 278 17.41 -32.83 4.46
C THR A 278 17.47 -32.44 3.00
N SER A 279 18.70 -32.17 2.58
CA SER A 279 19.15 -32.02 1.20
C SER A 279 18.69 -33.19 0.33
N VAL A 280 17.70 -33.01 -0.54
CA VAL A 280 17.58 -33.77 -1.79
C VAL A 280 16.90 -32.92 -2.88
N GLU A 281 17.43 -33.07 -4.08
CA GLU A 281 17.29 -32.35 -5.34
C GLU A 281 15.89 -32.03 -5.90
N LYS A 282 15.91 -31.03 -6.80
CA LYS A 282 15.00 -30.72 -7.92
C LYS A 282 13.89 -31.75 -8.19
N ASN A 283 12.64 -31.36 -7.93
CA ASN A 283 11.49 -31.47 -8.84
C ASN A 283 10.20 -31.04 -8.09
N LYS A 284 9.83 -29.76 -8.23
CA LYS A 284 8.60 -29.21 -7.61
C LYS A 284 7.36 -29.32 -8.50
N GLU A 285 7.52 -29.48 -9.82
CA GLU A 285 6.36 -29.47 -10.73
C GLU A 285 5.62 -30.82 -10.83
N THR A 286 6.30 -31.95 -10.63
CA THR A 286 5.68 -33.28 -10.72
C THR A 286 4.83 -33.64 -9.50
N LYS A 287 5.14 -33.12 -8.30
CA LYS A 287 4.43 -33.48 -7.07
C LYS A 287 3.04 -32.85 -6.96
N LEU A 288 2.85 -31.63 -7.48
CA LEU A 288 1.57 -30.94 -7.45
C LEU A 288 0.56 -31.57 -8.42
N VAL A 289 1.02 -31.95 -9.61
CA VAL A 289 0.21 -32.61 -10.64
C VAL A 289 -0.21 -34.01 -10.19
N VAL A 290 0.68 -34.77 -9.55
CA VAL A 290 0.36 -36.11 -9.00
C VAL A 290 -0.63 -36.01 -7.82
N GLY A 291 -0.52 -35.00 -6.97
CA GLY A 291 -1.47 -34.76 -5.87
C GLY A 291 -2.88 -34.38 -6.36
N LEU A 292 -2.98 -33.48 -7.33
CA LEU A 292 -4.26 -33.04 -7.92
C LEU A 292 -4.93 -34.15 -8.73
N SER A 293 -4.16 -34.96 -9.46
CA SER A 293 -4.69 -36.10 -10.21
C SER A 293 -5.18 -37.23 -9.31
N LEU A 294 -4.47 -37.55 -8.21
CA LEU A 294 -4.95 -38.51 -7.21
C LEU A 294 -6.21 -38.01 -6.49
N GLY A 295 -6.27 -36.72 -6.14
CA GLY A 295 -7.46 -36.12 -5.52
C GLY A 295 -8.69 -36.13 -6.43
N ALA A 296 -8.50 -35.81 -7.72
CA ALA A 296 -9.57 -35.86 -8.72
C ALA A 296 -10.03 -37.31 -9.01
N CYS A 297 -9.11 -38.28 -9.06
CA CYS A 297 -9.46 -39.69 -9.24
C CYS A 297 -10.25 -40.26 -8.05
N ILE A 298 -9.90 -39.89 -6.82
CA ILE A 298 -10.64 -40.34 -5.62
C ILE A 298 -12.05 -39.72 -5.59
N LEU A 299 -12.21 -38.45 -5.99
CA LEU A 299 -13.52 -37.80 -6.13
C LEU A 299 -14.38 -38.46 -7.21
N ILE A 300 -13.80 -38.78 -8.38
CA ILE A 300 -14.54 -39.43 -9.48
C ILE A 300 -14.93 -40.87 -9.12
N ILE A 301 -14.03 -41.64 -8.49
CA ILE A 301 -14.34 -43.01 -8.04
C ILE A 301 -15.43 -42.99 -6.95
N GLY A 302 -15.39 -42.02 -6.04
CA GLY A 302 -16.43 -41.80 -5.04
C GLY A 302 -17.78 -41.37 -5.62
N LEU A 303 -17.81 -40.72 -6.78
CA LEU A 303 -19.04 -40.33 -7.50
C LEU A 303 -19.64 -41.48 -8.32
N VAL A 304 -18.83 -42.45 -8.76
CA VAL A 304 -19.26 -43.61 -9.57
C VAL A 304 -19.74 -44.79 -8.72
N LEU A 305 -19.32 -44.87 -7.46
CA LEU A 305 -19.67 -45.95 -6.52
C LEU A 305 -20.91 -45.65 -5.63
N VAL A 306 -21.62 -44.55 -5.90
CA VAL A 306 -22.88 -44.14 -5.23
C VAL A 306 -24.02 -44.21 -6.23
#